data_AF-K2JTW5-F1
#
_entry.id   AF-K2JTW5-F1
#
_cell.length_a   1.000
_cell.length_b   1.000
_cell.length_c   1.000
_cell.angle_alpha   90.00
_cell.angle_beta   90.00
_cell.angle_gamma   90.00
#
_symmetry.space_group_name_H-M   'P 1'
#
loop_
_entity.id
_entity.type
_entity.pdbx_description
1 polymer ?
#
loop_
_entity_poly.entity_id
_entity_poly.type
_entity_poly.pdbx_seq_one_letter_code
_entity_poly.pdbx_strand_id
1 'polypeptide(L)'
;MTYISRQMILAIAVVWALPVGAQDSGHMTDNGAMSQMMSSGLFLPNMDAAKGRALFASKGCVVCHSINGVGGEDAPALDAAYMDLPMNPFEFAARMWRGAPAMVAAQEDELGGQIEFTGQELADIIAFVHDSEEQKAFSAGDIPEKIEEMMHQMGEEDHD
;
A
#
# COMPACT_ATOMS: atom_id res chain seq x y z
N MET A 1 18.60 -37.11 -69.29
CA MET A 1 17.85 -38.01 -70.20
C MET A 1 16.39 -38.08 -69.74
N THR A 2 15.48 -37.68 -70.62
CA THR A 2 14.01 -37.86 -70.66
C THR A 2 13.55 -39.30 -70.34
N TYR A 3 12.37 -39.63 -69.78
CA TYR A 3 11.02 -39.51 -70.39
C TYR A 3 9.86 -39.76 -69.39
N ILE A 4 8.84 -38.90 -69.50
CA ILE A 4 7.38 -38.97 -69.25
C ILE A 4 6.72 -40.34 -68.93
N SER A 5 5.81 -40.37 -67.94
CA SER A 5 4.43 -40.84 -68.19
C SER A 5 3.42 -40.25 -67.20
N ARG A 6 2.28 -39.85 -67.78
CA ARG A 6 1.22 -38.96 -67.29
C ARG A 6 0.02 -39.85 -66.94
N GLN A 7 -0.56 -39.70 -65.76
CA GLN A 7 -1.94 -40.11 -65.50
C GLN A 7 -2.72 -38.88 -65.05
N MET A 8 -3.57 -38.44 -65.96
CA MET A 8 -4.56 -37.40 -65.77
C MET A 8 -5.63 -37.94 -64.82
N ILE A 9 -5.90 -37.23 -63.73
CA ILE A 9 -7.22 -37.30 -63.10
C ILE A 9 -7.76 -35.87 -63.11
N LEU A 10 -8.70 -35.68 -64.02
CA LEU A 10 -9.56 -34.53 -64.16
C LEU A 10 -10.66 -34.59 -63.11
N ALA A 11 -11.06 -33.39 -62.68
CA ALA A 11 -12.33 -33.05 -62.07
C ALA A 11 -12.50 -33.52 -60.61
N ILE A 12 -13.08 -32.75 -59.70
CA ILE A 12 -14.21 -31.83 -59.85
C ILE A 12 -14.00 -30.65 -58.91
N ALA A 13 -14.09 -29.43 -59.43
CA ALA A 13 -14.19 -28.22 -58.64
C ALA A 13 -15.59 -28.13 -58.02
N VAL A 14 -15.69 -28.26 -56.70
CA VAL A 14 -16.88 -27.81 -55.96
C VAL A 14 -16.55 -26.42 -55.43
N VAL A 15 -16.89 -25.41 -56.22
CA VAL A 15 -16.85 -24.01 -55.79
C VAL A 15 -18.05 -23.80 -54.87
N TRP A 16 -17.82 -23.92 -53.56
CA TRP A 16 -18.76 -23.40 -52.59
C TRP A 16 -18.68 -21.87 -52.65
N ALA A 17 -19.72 -21.25 -53.22
CA ALA A 17 -19.93 -19.82 -53.10
C ALA A 17 -20.25 -19.51 -51.63
N LEU A 18 -19.23 -19.11 -50.88
CA LEU A 18 -19.43 -18.50 -49.58
C LEU A 18 -19.98 -17.09 -49.82
N PRO A 19 -21.08 -16.67 -49.15
CA PRO A 19 -21.43 -15.27 -49.11
C PRO A 19 -20.29 -14.53 -48.40
N VAL A 20 -19.67 -13.59 -49.11
CA VAL A 20 -18.84 -12.54 -48.52
C VAL A 20 -19.77 -11.70 -47.65
N GLY A 21 -19.87 -12.08 -46.38
CA GLY A 21 -20.45 -11.23 -45.35
C GLY A 21 -19.54 -10.01 -45.19
N ALA A 22 -20.12 -8.84 -45.46
CA ALA A 22 -19.49 -7.56 -45.27
C ALA A 22 -18.92 -7.44 -43.84
N GLN A 23 -17.70 -6.91 -43.74
CA GLN A 23 -17.15 -6.38 -42.51
C GLN A 23 -18.05 -5.25 -42.02
N ASP A 24 -18.75 -5.48 -40.92
CA ASP A 24 -19.14 -4.41 -40.03
C ASP A 24 -18.07 -4.31 -38.94
N SER A 25 -17.14 -3.37 -39.13
CA SER A 25 -16.24 -2.93 -38.07
C SER A 25 -17.04 -2.13 -37.05
N GLY A 26 -17.82 -2.84 -36.24
CA GLY A 26 -18.45 -2.32 -35.04
C GLY A 26 -17.36 -1.96 -34.03
N HIS A 27 -17.16 -0.67 -33.86
CA HIS A 27 -16.38 -0.06 -32.79
C HIS A 27 -16.97 -0.50 -31.43
N MET A 28 -16.35 -1.49 -30.80
CA MET A 28 -16.73 -1.96 -29.47
C MET A 28 -16.09 -1.03 -28.42
N THR A 29 -16.68 0.15 -28.25
CA THR A 29 -16.54 0.91 -27.01
C THR A 29 -17.65 0.47 -26.06
N ASP A 30 -17.31 -0.34 -25.08
CA ASP A 30 -17.81 -0.07 -23.73
C ASP A 30 -16.82 -0.59 -22.69
N ASN A 31 -16.31 0.35 -21.91
CA ASN A 31 -15.43 0.16 -20.78
C ASN A 31 -16.31 -0.21 -19.59
N GLY A 32 -16.29 -1.46 -19.13
CA GLY A 32 -16.91 -1.76 -17.82
C GLY A 32 -17.16 -3.22 -17.46
N ALA A 33 -17.30 -4.13 -18.43
CA ALA A 33 -17.80 -5.48 -18.13
C ALA A 33 -16.73 -6.59 -18.02
N MET A 34 -15.45 -6.22 -17.80
CA MET A 34 -14.37 -7.17 -17.48
C MET A 34 -13.75 -6.96 -16.08
N SER A 35 -14.30 -6.05 -15.26
CA SER A 35 -13.78 -5.77 -13.90
C SER A 35 -14.52 -6.53 -12.78
N GLN A 36 -15.30 -7.55 -13.13
CA GLN A 36 -16.10 -8.30 -12.15
C GLN A 36 -15.72 -9.78 -12.13
N MET A 37 -14.42 -10.05 -12.01
CA MET A 37 -13.93 -11.35 -11.56
C MET A 37 -13.54 -11.22 -10.08
N MET A 38 -14.42 -11.75 -9.22
CA MET A 38 -14.15 -12.12 -7.82
C MET A 38 -13.59 -11.00 -6.92
N SER A 39 -14.46 -10.09 -6.44
CA SER A 39 -14.13 -9.42 -5.18
C SER A 39 -14.10 -10.51 -4.10
N SER A 40 -12.97 -10.68 -3.43
CA SER A 40 -12.72 -11.72 -2.42
C SER A 40 -13.61 -11.58 -1.16
N GLY A 41 -14.66 -10.76 -1.21
CA GLY A 41 -15.38 -10.26 -0.05
C GLY A 41 -14.52 -9.35 0.84
N LEU A 42 -13.35 -8.93 0.37
CA LEU A 42 -12.39 -8.18 1.15
C LEU A 42 -12.76 -6.70 1.17
N PHE A 43 -12.92 -6.16 2.37
CA PHE A 43 -13.02 -4.73 2.58
C PHE A 43 -11.60 -4.15 2.64
N LEU A 44 -11.30 -3.24 1.72
CA LEU A 44 -10.09 -2.42 1.75
C LEU A 44 -10.51 -1.01 2.20
N PRO A 45 -10.08 -0.54 3.38
CA PRO A 45 -10.39 0.82 3.82
C PRO A 45 -9.80 1.84 2.85
N ASN A 46 -10.47 2.98 2.72
CA ASN A 46 -9.87 4.14 2.06
C ASN A 46 -8.73 4.66 2.96
N MET A 47 -7.56 4.88 2.39
CA MET A 47 -6.36 5.28 3.10
C MET A 47 -6.16 6.80 2.97
N ASP A 48 -6.11 7.51 4.10
CA ASP A 48 -5.98 8.97 4.16
C ASP A 48 -4.71 9.37 4.93
N ALA A 49 -3.67 9.78 4.19
CA ALA A 49 -2.38 10.14 4.76
C ALA A 49 -2.45 11.35 5.70
N ALA A 50 -3.35 12.31 5.45
CA ALA A 50 -3.49 13.48 6.32
C ALA A 50 -4.10 13.09 7.68
N LYS A 51 -5.08 12.18 7.69
CA LYS A 51 -5.55 11.56 8.94
C LYS A 51 -4.46 10.74 9.61
N GLY A 52 -3.70 9.99 8.82
CA GLY A 52 -2.56 9.19 9.30
C GLY A 52 -1.52 10.03 10.01
N ARG A 53 -1.21 11.22 9.51
CA ARG A 53 -0.31 12.19 10.14
C ARG A 53 -0.76 12.59 11.55
N ALA A 54 -2.03 12.96 11.69
CA ALA A 54 -2.60 13.31 12.99
C ALA A 54 -2.64 12.10 13.95
N LEU A 55 -2.94 10.90 13.43
CA LEU A 55 -2.96 9.67 14.22
C LEU A 55 -1.55 9.25 14.68
N PHE A 56 -0.53 9.40 13.84
CA PHE A 56 0.85 9.09 14.18
C PHE A 56 1.32 9.84 15.44
N ALA A 57 1.00 11.13 15.52
CA ALA A 57 1.30 11.93 16.70
C ALA A 57 0.39 11.59 17.89
N SER A 58 -0.93 11.65 17.69
CA SER A 58 -1.89 11.55 18.80
C SER A 58 -2.02 10.16 19.44
N LYS A 59 -1.66 9.09 18.71
CA LYS A 59 -1.61 7.73 19.27
C LYS A 59 -0.31 7.46 20.04
N GLY A 60 0.69 8.32 19.93
CA GLY A 60 1.99 8.17 20.60
C GLY A 60 3.06 7.47 19.77
N CYS A 61 2.86 7.23 18.47
CA CYS A 61 3.90 6.62 17.63
C CYS A 61 5.15 7.52 17.54
N VAL A 62 4.94 8.84 17.52
CA VAL A 62 6.00 9.86 17.47
C VAL A 62 6.92 9.86 18.70
N VAL A 63 6.49 9.27 19.81
CA VAL A 63 7.29 9.20 21.05
C VAL A 63 8.57 8.42 20.82
N CYS A 64 8.52 7.32 20.07
CA CYS A 64 9.68 6.47 19.82
C CYS A 64 10.17 6.51 18.36
N HIS A 65 9.27 6.79 17.40
CA HIS A 65 9.61 6.79 15.97
C HIS A 65 9.70 8.22 15.43
N SER A 66 10.76 8.52 14.67
CA SER A 66 10.90 9.81 13.98
C SER A 66 10.40 9.77 12.53
N ILE A 67 9.96 10.93 12.03
CA ILE A 67 9.76 11.24 10.61
C ILE A 67 10.43 12.57 10.31
N ASN A 68 11.33 12.60 9.32
CA ASN A 68 12.14 13.74 8.92
C ASN A 68 12.87 14.40 10.11
N GLY A 69 13.31 13.59 11.08
CA GLY A 69 13.96 14.04 12.32
C GLY A 69 13.02 14.63 13.37
N VAL A 70 11.71 14.51 13.21
CA VAL A 70 10.70 14.89 14.22
C VAL A 70 10.17 13.63 14.90
N GLY A 71 10.36 13.53 16.22
CA GLY A 71 9.96 12.39 17.05
C GLY A 71 11.13 11.86 17.88
N GLY A 72 10.93 10.72 18.52
CA GLY A 72 11.99 10.02 19.26
C GLY A 72 12.93 9.21 18.37
N GLU A 73 14.02 8.74 18.98
CA GLU A 73 15.10 7.97 18.32
C GLU A 73 15.22 6.52 18.83
N ASP A 74 14.36 6.11 19.77
CA ASP A 74 14.40 4.78 20.41
C ASP A 74 13.96 3.64 19.48
N ALA A 75 13.28 3.99 18.38
CA ALA A 75 12.84 3.07 17.36
C ALA A 75 13.24 3.54 15.95
N PRO A 76 13.27 2.64 14.94
CA PRO A 76 13.66 3.01 13.59
C PRO A 76 12.79 4.13 13.03
N ALA A 77 13.42 5.11 12.39
CA ALA A 77 12.73 6.17 11.68
C ALA A 77 11.80 5.60 10.59
N LEU A 78 10.66 6.26 10.39
CA LEU A 78 9.61 5.84 9.46
C LEU A 78 9.52 6.78 8.25
N ASP A 79 10.65 7.32 7.80
CA ASP A 79 10.73 8.13 6.59
C ASP A 79 10.35 7.32 5.35
N ALA A 80 9.34 7.79 4.63
CA ALA A 80 8.86 7.16 3.40
C ALA A 80 9.97 7.09 2.33
N ALA A 81 10.95 7.99 2.39
CA ALA A 81 12.10 8.03 1.48
C ALA A 81 12.97 6.76 1.53
N TYR A 82 12.90 5.97 2.61
CA TYR A 82 13.65 4.73 2.79
C TYR A 82 12.79 3.47 2.66
N MET A 83 11.51 3.60 2.31
CA MET A 83 10.60 2.47 2.18
C MET A 83 10.56 1.90 0.76
N ASP A 84 10.34 0.59 0.66
CA ASP A 84 10.19 -0.10 -0.62
C ASP A 84 8.92 0.37 -1.34
N LEU A 85 9.03 0.59 -2.66
CA LEU A 85 7.89 0.89 -3.53
C LEU A 85 7.57 -0.30 -4.45
N PRO A 86 6.27 -0.59 -4.71
CA PRO A 86 5.09 0.13 -4.21
C PRO A 86 4.80 -0.17 -2.73
N MET A 87 4.08 0.75 -2.07
CA MET A 87 3.58 0.55 -0.71
C MET A 87 2.84 -0.78 -0.60
N ASN A 88 3.22 -1.60 0.38
CA ASN A 88 2.54 -2.85 0.70
C ASN A 88 2.06 -2.82 2.16
N PRO A 89 0.76 -2.55 2.39
CA PRO A 89 0.23 -2.42 3.74
C PRO A 89 0.28 -3.73 4.54
N PHE A 90 0.23 -4.88 3.85
CA PHE A 90 0.31 -6.20 4.50
C PHE A 90 1.74 -6.50 4.98
N GLU A 91 2.75 -6.12 4.19
CA GLU A 91 4.14 -6.27 4.61
C GLU A 91 4.48 -5.31 5.77
N PHE A 92 3.95 -4.09 5.75
CA PHE A 92 4.08 -3.18 6.89
C PHE A 92 3.45 -3.78 8.16
N ALA A 93 2.22 -4.29 8.08
CA ALA A 93 1.57 -4.96 9.20
C ALA A 93 2.35 -6.20 9.68
N ALA A 94 2.93 -6.99 8.77
CA ALA A 94 3.76 -8.13 9.12
C ALA A 94 5.08 -7.72 9.81
N ARG A 95 5.69 -6.60 9.41
CA ARG A 95 6.86 -6.00 10.08
C ARG A 95 6.50 -5.55 11.50
N MET A 96 5.39 -4.82 11.67
CA MET A 96 4.87 -4.44 12.99
C MET A 96 4.61 -5.69 13.85
N TRP A 97 3.98 -6.73 13.30
CA TRP A 97 3.70 -7.97 14.03
C TRP A 97 4.97 -8.65 14.54
N ARG A 98 6.05 -8.65 13.75
CA ARG A 98 7.36 -9.17 14.18
C ARG A 98 7.99 -8.31 15.28
N GLY A 99 7.80 -6.99 15.23
CA GLY A 99 8.29 -6.04 16.24
C GLY A 99 7.42 -5.94 17.50
N ALA A 100 6.20 -6.50 17.46
CA ALA A 100 5.18 -6.30 18.50
C ALA A 100 5.65 -6.60 19.93
N PRO A 101 6.43 -7.66 20.24
CA PRO A 101 6.88 -7.89 21.60
C PRO A 101 7.74 -6.76 22.17
N ALA A 102 8.64 -6.18 21.36
CA ALA A 102 9.47 -5.06 21.77
C ALA A 102 8.66 -3.76 21.86
N MET A 103 7.78 -3.52 20.89
CA MET A 103 6.89 -2.36 20.89
C MET A 103 5.95 -2.36 22.10
N VAL A 104 5.36 -3.51 22.44
CA VAL A 104 4.45 -3.61 23.60
C VAL A 104 5.19 -3.36 24.90
N ALA A 105 6.40 -3.92 25.06
CA ALA A 105 7.20 -3.67 26.26
C ALA A 105 7.52 -2.17 26.42
N ALA A 106 7.96 -1.51 25.34
CA ALA A 106 8.21 -0.07 25.35
C ALA A 106 6.93 0.76 25.57
N GLN A 107 5.79 0.37 24.99
CA GLN A 107 4.52 1.07 25.20
C GLN A 107 4.02 0.96 26.64
N GLU A 108 4.20 -0.18 27.31
CA GLU A 108 3.86 -0.32 28.72
C GLU A 108 4.74 0.56 29.61
N ASP A 109 6.02 0.74 29.26
CA ASP A 109 6.99 1.56 30.00
C ASP A 109 6.74 3.06 29.78
N GLU A 110 6.73 3.49 28.51
CA GLU A 110 6.70 4.91 28.13
C GLU A 110 5.29 5.50 28.09
N LEU A 111 4.29 4.71 27.67
CA LEU A 111 2.92 5.18 27.47
C LEU A 111 1.96 4.71 28.58
N GLY A 112 2.42 3.81 29.46
CA GLY A 112 1.62 3.17 30.50
C GLY A 112 0.58 2.17 29.98
N GLY A 113 0.73 1.71 28.73
CA GLY A 113 -0.16 0.72 28.13
C GLY A 113 -0.03 0.59 26.61
N GLN A 114 -0.51 -0.52 26.07
CA GLN A 114 -0.55 -0.76 24.63
C GLN A 114 -1.41 0.26 23.85
N ILE A 115 -0.93 0.66 22.68
CA ILE A 115 -1.71 1.47 21.72
C ILE A 115 -2.76 0.59 21.02
N GLU A 116 -4.02 1.01 21.09
CA GLU A 116 -5.14 0.35 20.40
C GLU A 116 -5.46 1.01 19.05
N PHE A 117 -5.70 0.17 18.04
CA PHE A 117 -6.05 0.59 16.68
C PHE A 117 -7.36 -0.04 16.20
N THR A 118 -8.19 0.78 15.56
CA THR A 118 -9.17 0.29 14.59
C THR A 118 -8.48 -0.02 13.26
N GLY A 119 -9.12 -0.84 12.42
CA GLY A 119 -8.60 -1.14 11.08
C GLY A 119 -8.48 0.10 10.18
N GLN A 120 -9.34 1.10 10.36
CA GLN A 120 -9.29 2.36 9.61
C GLN A 120 -8.12 3.24 10.07
N GLU A 121 -7.89 3.37 11.38
CA GLU A 121 -6.76 4.14 11.91
C GLU A 121 -5.42 3.55 11.45
N LEU A 122 -5.28 2.22 11.51
CA LEU A 122 -4.07 1.58 11.02
C LEU A 122 -3.87 1.80 9.51
N ALA A 123 -4.94 1.76 8.72
CA ALA A 123 -4.86 2.04 7.29
C ALA A 123 -4.41 3.47 6.99
N ASP A 124 -4.94 4.46 7.71
CA ASP A 124 -4.56 5.87 7.56
C ASP A 124 -3.10 6.09 7.98
N ILE A 125 -2.65 5.49 9.10
CA ILE A 125 -1.25 5.54 9.53
C ILE A 125 -0.32 4.92 8.47
N ILE A 126 -0.68 3.76 7.91
CA ILE A 126 0.10 3.12 6.84
C ILE A 126 0.20 4.03 5.62
N ALA A 127 -0.88 4.73 5.28
CA ALA A 127 -0.89 5.71 4.19
C ALA A 127 0.15 6.81 4.45
N PHE A 128 0.13 7.39 5.65
CA PHE A 128 1.04 8.47 6.03
C PHE A 128 2.51 8.06 6.06
N VAL A 129 2.84 6.91 6.66
CA VAL A 129 4.26 6.49 6.78
C VAL A 129 4.88 6.11 5.43
N HIS A 130 4.08 5.92 4.38
CA HIS A 130 4.54 5.69 3.01
C HIS A 130 4.34 6.91 2.09
N ASP A 131 3.85 8.04 2.58
CA ASP A 131 3.59 9.24 1.78
C ASP A 131 4.64 10.31 2.06
N SER A 132 5.67 10.35 1.20
CA SER A 132 6.75 11.33 1.35
C SER A 132 6.30 12.78 1.16
N GLU A 133 5.19 13.05 0.47
CA GLU A 133 4.70 14.42 0.32
C GLU A 133 3.97 14.88 1.58
N GLU A 134 3.13 14.03 2.16
CA GLU A 134 2.45 14.33 3.42
C GLU A 134 3.44 14.41 4.59
N GLN A 135 4.50 13.60 4.60
CA GLN A 135 5.56 13.68 5.61
C GLN A 135 6.31 15.01 5.63
N LYS A 136 6.35 15.77 4.52
CA LYS A 136 6.93 17.13 4.51
C LYS A 136 6.09 18.12 5.33
N ALA A 137 4.80 17.82 5.53
CA ALA A 137 3.91 18.64 6.33
C ALA A 137 3.96 18.29 7.82
N PHE A 138 4.63 17.18 8.19
CA PHE A 138 4.76 16.79 9.60
C PHE A 138 5.84 17.61 10.31
N SER A 139 5.50 18.11 11.50
CA SER A 139 6.36 18.97 12.30
C SER A 139 6.07 18.79 13.79
N ALA A 140 6.93 19.35 14.66
CA ALA A 140 6.69 19.38 16.10
C ALA A 140 5.34 20.01 16.47
N GLY A 141 4.83 20.95 15.64
CA GLY A 141 3.52 21.56 15.86
C GLY A 141 2.31 20.63 15.64
N ASP A 142 2.51 19.45 15.06
CA ASP A 142 1.48 18.42 14.93
C ASP A 142 1.39 17.51 16.18
N ILE A 143 2.35 17.62 17.11
CA ILE A 143 2.40 16.83 18.33
C ILE A 143 1.45 17.45 19.38
N PRO A 144 0.46 16.70 19.90
CA PRO A 144 -0.40 17.21 20.96
C PRO A 144 0.40 17.48 22.25
N GLU A 145 0.04 18.54 22.98
CA GLU A 145 0.70 18.96 24.24
C GLU A 145 0.96 17.79 25.22
N LYS A 146 -0.03 16.92 25.43
CA LYS A 146 0.12 15.74 26.30
C LYS A 146 1.24 14.79 25.86
N ILE A 147 1.43 14.62 24.55
CA ILE A 147 2.47 13.75 23.98
C ILE A 147 3.84 14.46 24.05
N GLU A 148 3.87 15.77 23.81
CA GLU A 148 5.07 16.59 23.95
C GLU A 148 5.60 16.55 25.40
N GLU A 149 4.73 16.72 26.39
CA GLU A 149 5.08 16.61 27.82
C GLU A 149 5.70 15.27 28.18
N MET A 150 5.17 14.18 27.62
CA MET A 150 5.69 12.82 27.82
C MET A 150 7.10 12.66 27.23
N MET A 151 7.32 13.14 26.00
CA MET A 151 8.64 13.09 25.35
C MET A 151 9.70 13.91 26.10
N HIS A 152 9.31 15.02 26.74
CA HIS A 152 10.24 15.82 27.54
C HIS A 152 10.66 15.13 28.84
N GLN A 153 9.73 14.44 29.53
CA GLN A 153 10.02 13.77 30.80
C GLN A 153 11.01 12.62 30.60
N MET A 154 10.88 11.85 29.52
CA MET A 154 11.82 10.77 29.18
C MET A 154 13.25 11.29 28.98
N GLY A 155 13.40 12.41 28.27
CA GLY A 155 14.71 13.00 28.01
C GLY A 155 15.43 13.52 29.26
N GLU A 156 14.72 13.77 30.37
CA GLU A 156 15.32 14.17 31.64
C GLU A 156 15.79 12.96 32.47
N GLU A 157 15.13 11.81 32.36
CA GLU A 157 15.46 10.59 33.12
C GLU A 157 16.74 9.88 32.60
N ASP A 158 17.06 10.01 31.31
CA ASP A 158 18.26 9.41 30.70
C ASP A 158 19.59 10.13 31.04
N HIS A 159 19.53 11.27 31.76
CA HIS A 159 20.70 12.09 32.08
C HIS A 159 21.23 11.95 33.53
N ASP A 160 20.69 11.04 34.34
CA ASP A 160 21.15 10.71 35.70
C ASP A 160 21.84 9.33 35.81
#